data_AF-A0A852YWD4-F1
#
_entry.id   AF-A0A852YWD4-F1
#
_cell.length_a   1.000
_cell.length_b   1.000
_cell.length_c   1.000
_cell.angle_alpha   90.00
_cell.angle_beta   90.00
_cell.angle_gamma   90.00
#
_symmetry.space_group_name_H-M   'P 1'
#
loop_
_entity.id
_entity.type
_entity.pdbx_description
1 polymer ?
#
loop_
_entity_poly.entity_id
_entity_poly.type
_entity_poly.pdbx_seq_one_letter_code
_entity_poly.pdbx_strand_id
1 'polypeptide(L)'
;MTNSYDDLRLIGIAWRLDRLRWVPRAALTELVQRDGSCMWPSPANEQPPGHEHPLTDAELAALLCAGCPVQDECLELELRAEGEHTLGVWGALSQDDRRELHPHWLRRGERAEDTEGGDAW
;
A
#
# COMPACT_ATOMS: atom_id res chain seq x y z
N MET A 1 -9.47 -19.43 -7.56
CA MET A 1 -10.26 -19.78 -6.36
C MET A 1 -9.49 -19.22 -5.19
N THR A 2 -9.83 -18.01 -4.72
CA THR A 2 -9.17 -17.41 -3.56
C THR A 2 -9.45 -18.29 -2.35
N ASN A 3 -8.39 -18.68 -1.64
CA ASN A 3 -8.50 -19.49 -0.44
C ASN A 3 -9.22 -18.68 0.64
N SER A 4 -10.10 -19.30 1.42
CA SER A 4 -10.87 -18.62 2.48
C SER A 4 -9.96 -17.91 3.50
N TYR A 5 -8.73 -18.40 3.70
CA TYR A 5 -7.75 -17.75 4.57
C TYR A 5 -7.20 -16.45 4.00
N ASP A 6 -6.95 -16.41 2.68
CA ASP A 6 -6.47 -15.21 2.01
C ASP A 6 -7.57 -14.14 2.02
N ASP A 7 -8.83 -14.55 1.77
CA ASP A 7 -9.98 -13.65 1.86
C ASP A 7 -10.13 -13.00 3.25
N LEU A 8 -10.06 -13.80 4.32
CA LEU A 8 -10.13 -13.28 5.69
C LEU A 8 -8.95 -12.35 6.04
N ARG A 9 -7.75 -12.65 5.54
CA ARG A 9 -6.57 -11.79 5.70
C ARG A 9 -6.80 -10.44 5.02
N LEU A 10 -7.26 -10.43 3.77
CA LEU A 10 -7.53 -9.21 3.01
C LEU A 10 -8.66 -8.38 3.64
N ILE A 11 -9.72 -9.04 4.12
CA ILE A 11 -10.77 -8.38 4.92
C ILE A 11 -10.17 -7.69 6.16
N GLY A 12 -9.31 -8.39 6.89
CA GLY A 12 -8.63 -7.85 8.07
C GLY A 12 -7.76 -6.63 7.76
N ILE A 13 -7.07 -6.64 6.60
CA ILE A 13 -6.32 -5.47 6.11
C ILE A 13 -7.27 -4.31 5.83
N ALA A 14 -8.35 -4.53 5.07
CA ALA A 14 -9.33 -3.50 4.76
C ALA A 14 -9.92 -2.85 6.03
N TRP A 15 -10.15 -3.63 7.09
CA TRP A 15 -10.63 -3.12 8.38
C TRP A 15 -9.57 -2.28 9.09
N ARG A 16 -8.30 -2.68 9.05
CA ARG A 16 -7.21 -1.91 9.66
C ARG A 16 -7.07 -0.53 9.02
N LEU A 17 -7.26 -0.44 7.71
CA LEU A 17 -7.16 0.81 6.95
C LEU A 17 -8.28 1.82 7.28
N ASP A 18 -9.38 1.40 7.93
CA ASP A 18 -10.43 2.32 8.36
C ASP A 18 -9.92 3.42 9.31
N ARG A 19 -8.83 3.17 10.03
CA ARG A 19 -8.17 4.18 10.88
C ARG A 19 -7.68 5.40 10.09
N LEU A 20 -7.42 5.24 8.79
CA LEU A 20 -6.91 6.26 7.88
C LEU A 20 -8.01 6.91 7.03
N ARG A 21 -9.27 6.46 7.18
CA ARG A 21 -10.40 6.88 6.35
C ARG A 21 -10.52 8.39 6.15
N TRP A 22 -10.29 9.15 7.22
CA TRP A 22 -10.44 10.61 7.24
C TRP A 22 -9.11 11.37 7.16
N VAL A 23 -8.00 10.67 6.96
CA VAL A 23 -6.70 11.30 6.71
C VAL A 23 -6.70 11.82 5.27
N PRO A 24 -6.38 13.10 5.01
CA PRO A 24 -6.28 13.63 3.66
C PRO A 24 -5.18 12.92 2.86
N ARG A 25 -5.40 12.72 1.55
CA ARG A 25 -4.39 12.06 0.68
C ARG A 25 -3.06 12.80 0.66
N ALA A 26 -3.08 14.13 0.76
CA ALA A 26 -1.87 14.94 0.83
C ALA A 26 -1.02 14.59 2.07
N ALA A 27 -1.65 14.37 3.22
CA ALA A 27 -0.95 13.96 4.44
C ALA A 27 -0.40 12.52 4.32
N LEU A 28 -1.15 11.60 3.71
CA LEU A 28 -0.64 10.26 3.40
C LEU A 28 0.57 10.32 2.45
N THR A 29 0.48 11.16 1.42
CA THR A 29 1.57 11.38 0.46
C THR A 29 2.82 11.90 1.15
N GLU A 30 2.69 12.91 2.00
CA GLU A 30 3.81 13.47 2.76
C GLU A 30 4.45 12.43 3.68
N LEU A 31 3.64 11.69 4.46
CA LEU A 31 4.13 10.65 5.36
C LEU A 31 4.86 9.53 4.61
N VAL A 32 4.30 9.05 3.50
CA VAL A 32 4.89 7.97 2.71
C VAL A 32 6.21 8.41 2.07
N GLN A 33 6.26 9.62 1.52
CA GLN A 33 7.49 10.16 0.94
C GLN A 33 8.57 10.44 2.00
N ARG A 34 8.18 10.79 3.23
CA ARG A 34 9.11 11.12 4.33
C ARG A 34 9.59 9.91 5.12
N ASP A 35 8.74 8.89 5.31
CA ASP A 35 9.03 7.75 6.20
C ASP A 35 8.95 6.34 5.54
N GLY A 36 8.48 6.20 4.29
CA GLY A 36 8.40 4.93 3.55
C GLY A 36 9.73 4.31 3.11
N SER A 37 10.23 3.30 3.82
CA SER A 37 11.64 2.84 3.77
C SER A 37 12.24 2.61 2.38
N CYS A 38 11.43 2.23 1.38
CA CYS A 38 11.84 2.04 -0.01
C CYS A 38 12.13 3.35 -0.78
N MET A 39 11.79 4.52 -0.23
CA MET A 39 12.07 5.84 -0.81
C MET A 39 13.53 6.28 -0.63
N TRP A 40 14.27 5.67 0.30
CA TRP A 40 15.69 5.96 0.53
C TRP A 40 16.58 4.83 0.02
N PRO A 41 17.81 5.16 -0.43
CA PRO A 41 18.79 4.14 -0.78
C PRO A 41 19.02 3.19 0.40
N SER A 42 18.78 1.90 0.18
CA SER A 42 19.01 0.82 1.14
C SER A 42 19.42 -0.44 0.37
N PRO A 43 20.25 -1.33 0.95
CA PRO A 43 20.55 -2.63 0.35
C PRO A 43 19.29 -3.47 0.07
N ALA A 44 18.19 -3.22 0.80
CA ALA A 44 16.90 -3.88 0.56
C ALA A 44 16.27 -3.49 -0.80
N ASN A 45 16.69 -2.37 -1.39
CA ASN A 45 16.20 -1.88 -2.68
C ASN A 45 16.96 -2.51 -3.86
N GLU A 46 18.00 -3.28 -3.57
CA GLU A 46 18.77 -4.02 -4.56
C GLU A 46 18.39 -5.49 -4.52
N GLN A 47 18.37 -6.16 -5.68
CA GLN A 47 18.24 -7.61 -5.73
C GLN A 47 19.40 -8.23 -4.92
N PRO A 48 19.12 -9.08 -3.91
CA PRO A 48 20.18 -9.69 -3.13
C PRO A 48 21.10 -10.54 -4.03
N PRO A 49 22.43 -10.51 -3.82
CA PRO A 49 23.36 -11.32 -4.59
C PRO A 49 23.06 -12.81 -4.39
N GLY A 50 23.08 -13.59 -5.48
CA GLY A 50 22.82 -15.02 -5.46
C GLY A 50 21.40 -15.44 -5.90
N HIS A 51 20.53 -14.48 -6.23
CA HIS A 51 19.27 -14.79 -6.90
C HIS A 51 19.48 -14.92 -8.42
N GLU A 52 19.20 -16.11 -8.95
CA GLU A 52 19.30 -16.41 -10.39
C GLU A 52 18.13 -15.83 -11.21
N HIS A 53 17.04 -15.46 -10.53
CA HIS A 53 15.83 -14.87 -11.08
C HIS A 53 15.40 -13.62 -10.29
N PRO A 54 14.71 -12.65 -10.93
CA PRO A 54 14.11 -11.53 -10.22
C PRO A 54 13.21 -12.00 -9.08
N LEU A 55 13.20 -11.28 -7.95
CA LEU A 55 12.22 -11.55 -6.88
C LEU A 55 10.80 -11.46 -7.43
N THR A 56 9.93 -12.34 -6.95
CA THR A 56 8.49 -12.14 -7.10
C THR A 56 8.07 -10.87 -6.34
N ASP A 57 6.96 -10.23 -6.75
CA ASP A 57 6.42 -9.06 -6.04
C ASP A 57 6.17 -9.35 -4.55
N ALA A 58 5.79 -10.58 -4.20
CA ALA A 58 5.57 -10.99 -2.82
C ALA A 58 6.89 -11.05 -2.01
N GLU A 59 7.96 -11.60 -2.58
CA GLU A 59 9.28 -11.62 -1.96
C GLU A 59 9.87 -10.21 -1.85
N LEU A 60 9.70 -9.40 -2.89
CA LEU A 60 10.11 -8.00 -2.90
C LEU A 60 9.35 -7.19 -1.85
N ALA A 61 8.04 -7.44 -1.69
CA ALA A 61 7.24 -6.82 -0.64
C ALA A 61 7.71 -7.19 0.76
N ALA A 62 7.99 -8.47 0.99
CA ALA A 62 8.52 -8.94 2.26
C ALA A 62 9.88 -8.30 2.59
N LEU A 63 10.73 -8.06 1.58
CA LEU A 63 12.05 -7.45 1.74
C LEU A 63 11.95 -5.92 1.97
N LEU A 64 11.32 -5.20 1.05
CA LEU A 64 11.27 -3.72 1.06
C LEU A 64 10.45 -3.17 2.22
N CYS A 65 9.35 -3.83 2.53
CA CYS A 65 8.40 -3.30 3.50
C CYS A 65 8.68 -3.79 4.92
N ALA A 66 9.58 -4.76 5.14
CA ALA A 66 9.91 -5.26 6.48
C ALA A 66 10.29 -4.12 7.43
N GLY A 67 9.48 -3.92 8.48
CA GLY A 67 9.71 -2.88 9.47
C GLY A 67 9.43 -1.44 9.02
N CYS A 68 8.95 -1.22 7.78
CA CYS A 68 8.57 0.10 7.31
C CYS A 68 7.45 0.68 8.20
N PRO A 69 7.61 1.92 8.74
CA PRO A 69 6.67 2.48 9.72
C PRO A 69 5.34 2.92 9.10
N VAL A 70 5.26 3.04 7.77
CA VAL A 70 4.11 3.62 7.05
C VAL A 70 3.46 2.65 6.06
N GLN A 71 3.47 1.34 6.36
CA GLN A 71 2.89 0.33 5.47
C GLN A 71 1.40 0.57 5.19
N ASP A 72 0.61 0.87 6.22
CA ASP A 72 -0.84 1.06 6.08
C ASP A 72 -1.14 2.37 5.34
N GLU A 73 -0.38 3.43 5.62
CA GLU A 73 -0.49 4.74 4.97
C GLU A 73 -0.11 4.65 3.49
N CYS A 74 0.93 3.89 3.16
CA CYS A 74 1.34 3.58 1.80
C CYS A 74 0.26 2.80 1.04
N LEU A 75 -0.34 1.80 1.69
CA LEU A 75 -1.40 1.00 1.08
C LEU A 75 -2.69 1.82 0.86
N GLU A 76 -3.10 2.61 1.86
CA GLU A 76 -4.27 3.48 1.74
C GLU A 76 -4.08 4.54 0.66
N LEU A 77 -2.89 5.15 0.58
CA LEU A 77 -2.56 6.12 -0.46
C LEU A 77 -2.70 5.51 -1.86
N GLU A 78 -2.14 4.33 -2.06
CA GLU A 78 -2.20 3.63 -3.35
C GLU A 78 -3.63 3.25 -3.73
N LEU A 79 -4.41 2.69 -2.78
CA LEU A 79 -5.80 2.32 -3.02
C LEU A 79 -6.70 3.52 -3.39
N ARG A 80 -6.36 4.74 -2.94
CA ARG A 80 -7.04 5.98 -3.36
C ARG A 80 -6.55 6.55 -4.68
N ALA A 81 -5.31 6.26 -5.06
CA ALA A 81 -4.68 6.82 -6.25
C ALA A 81 -5.11 6.08 -7.52
N GLU A 82 -4.70 4.82 -7.62
CA GLU A 82 -4.89 4.00 -8.82
C GLU A 82 -5.23 2.53 -8.48
N GLY A 83 -5.13 2.14 -7.20
CA GLY A 83 -5.63 0.88 -6.66
C GLY A 83 -5.11 -0.35 -7.39
N GLU A 84 -5.96 -0.95 -8.22
CA GLU A 84 -5.66 -2.15 -8.99
C GLU A 84 -4.78 -1.91 -10.23
N HIS A 85 -4.61 -0.66 -10.65
CA HIS A 85 -3.94 -0.30 -11.90
C HIS A 85 -2.44 -0.04 -11.77
N THR A 86 -1.94 0.26 -10.57
CA THR A 86 -0.50 0.46 -10.33
C THR A 86 0.24 -0.86 -10.32
N LEU A 87 1.46 -0.87 -10.86
CA LEU A 87 2.37 -2.02 -10.83
C LEU A 87 3.21 -2.03 -9.55
N GLY A 88 3.64 -3.23 -9.14
CA GLY A 88 4.62 -3.42 -8.07
C GLY A 88 4.07 -3.38 -6.64
N VAL A 89 5.01 -3.22 -5.71
CA VAL A 89 4.83 -3.38 -4.26
C VAL A 89 4.35 -2.10 -3.58
N TRP A 90 3.26 -2.20 -2.81
CA TRP A 90 2.75 -1.09 -2.01
C TRP A 90 2.25 -1.60 -0.66
N GLY A 91 2.69 -0.98 0.43
CA GLY A 91 2.25 -1.31 1.79
C GLY A 91 2.33 -2.81 2.14
N ALA A 92 3.46 -3.45 1.78
CA ALA A 92 3.72 -4.88 1.98
C ALA A 92 2.80 -5.84 1.21
N LEU A 93 2.10 -5.38 0.17
CA LEU A 93 1.33 -6.23 -0.73
C LEU A 93 1.90 -6.24 -2.15
N SER A 94 1.83 -7.42 -2.77
CA SER A 94 2.04 -7.60 -4.21
C SER A 94 0.93 -6.92 -5.01
N GLN A 95 1.13 -6.78 -6.32
CA GLN A 95 0.07 -6.29 -7.19
C GLN A 95 -1.19 -7.17 -7.12
N ASP A 96 -1.05 -8.49 -7.16
CA ASP A 96 -2.18 -9.41 -7.18
C ASP A 96 -2.96 -9.37 -5.86
N ASP A 97 -2.26 -9.37 -4.71
CA ASP A 97 -2.92 -9.23 -3.40
C ASP A 97 -3.64 -7.88 -3.28
N ARG A 98 -3.06 -6.81 -3.81
CA ARG A 98 -3.70 -5.48 -3.82
C ARG A 98 -4.95 -5.46 -4.69
N ARG A 99 -4.94 -6.13 -5.84
CA ARG A 99 -6.10 -6.29 -6.71
C ARG A 99 -7.22 -7.06 -6.00
N GLU A 100 -6.87 -8.12 -5.28
CA GLU A 100 -7.84 -8.88 -4.49
C GLU A 100 -8.35 -8.09 -3.28
N LEU A 101 -7.53 -7.24 -2.65
CA LEU A 101 -7.93 -6.36 -1.55
C LEU A 101 -8.92 -5.27 -1.97
N HIS A 102 -8.76 -4.70 -3.17
CA HIS A 102 -9.45 -3.49 -3.60
C HIS A 102 -11.00 -3.58 -3.46
N PRO A 103 -11.69 -4.67 -3.87
CA PRO A 103 -13.12 -4.86 -3.62
C PRO A 103 -13.54 -4.86 -2.14
N HIS A 104 -12.69 -5.36 -1.22
CA HIS A 104 -12.96 -5.36 0.22
C HIS A 104 -12.80 -3.96 0.81
N TRP A 105 -11.80 -3.23 0.32
CA TRP A 105 -11.56 -1.84 0.64
C TRP A 105 -12.71 -0.92 0.18
N LEU A 106 -13.19 -1.08 -1.06
CA LEU A 106 -14.34 -0.32 -1.60
C LEU A 106 -15.60 -0.50 -0.74
N ARG A 107 -15.87 -1.74 -0.28
CA ARG A 107 -16.99 -2.06 0.63
C ARG A 107 -16.93 -1.33 1.98
N ARG A 108 -15.80 -0.74 2.35
CA ARG A 108 -15.70 0.06 3.57
C ARG A 108 -16.37 1.44 3.42
N GLY A 109 -16.61 1.94 2.21
CA GLY A 109 -17.36 3.19 1.97
C GLY A 109 -16.49 4.44 1.76
N GLU A 110 -17.01 5.62 2.10
CA GLU A 110 -16.35 6.90 1.78
C GLU A 110 -15.03 7.11 2.54
N ARG A 111 -14.15 7.91 1.92
CA ARG A 111 -12.86 8.40 2.45
C ARG A 111 -12.74 9.90 2.24
N ALA A 112 -11.82 10.53 2.96
CA ALA A 112 -11.47 11.93 2.74
C ALA A 112 -11.04 12.14 1.28
N GLU A 113 -11.79 12.99 0.59
CA GLU A 113 -11.47 13.47 -0.74
C GLU A 113 -10.32 14.48 -0.69
N ASP A 114 -9.67 14.66 -1.82
CA ASP A 114 -8.76 15.78 -2.00
C ASP A 114 -9.59 17.05 -1.95
N THR A 115 -9.53 17.78 -0.84
CA THR A 115 -10.02 19.15 -0.84
C THR A 115 -9.07 19.93 -1.73
N GLU A 116 -9.39 20.05 -3.03
CA GLU A 116 -8.81 21.09 -3.87
C GLU A 116 -8.92 22.38 -3.07
N GLY A 117 -7.79 23.02 -2.80
CA GLY A 117 -7.71 24.17 -1.91
C GLY A 117 -8.73 25.23 -2.27
N GLY A 118 -9.87 25.20 -1.58
CA GLY A 118 -10.88 26.23 -1.60
C GLY A 118 -10.31 27.45 -0.88
N ASP A 119 -10.05 28.47 -1.70
CA ASP A 119 -10.06 29.88 -1.34
C ASP A 119 -8.85 30.37 -0.51
N ALA A 120 -7.74 30.63 -1.22
CA ALA A 120 -6.78 31.63 -0.78
C ALA A 120 -7.28 33.02 -1.19
N TRP A 121 -7.60 33.84 -0.17
CA TRP A 121 -8.02 35.24 -0.25
C TRP A 121 -7.00 36.17 -0.90
#